data_AF-A0A410W7D4-F1
#
_entry.id   AF-A0A410W7D4-F1
#
_cell.length_a   1.000
_cell.length_b   1.000
_cell.length_c   1.000
_cell.angle_alpha   90.00
_cell.angle_beta   90.00
_cell.angle_gamma   90.00
#
_symmetry.space_group_name_H-M   'P 1'
#
loop_
_entity.id
_entity.type
_entity.pdbx_description
1 polymer ?
#
loop_
_entity_poly.entity_id
_entity_poly.type
_entity_poly.pdbx_seq_one_letter_code
_entity_poly.pdbx_strand_id
1 'polypeptide(L)'
;MDLFQAEIQARKERESARAVLRPLTTKLAQLEGRLANVTTLLDGGTRITTSDLAEFYTYFPQANHEKLETVEFYHHELSRILRSQLEEQQHVYRAQIEHLTEQIRQKKAHILALGESAFLDEETYNHALEVHGTVLRLEVQIKIYDEKEELRNQRKHLLEDLLGKAVTGAITADFKAVMNEVNSELYPHGDRKVCPKFRFKVTTKGINYEFDHCGDRGSGAKSRHVAIFDVAMLRHTPLPFLIHDSAIIKLVGHAPVRELLSVYMQSASLQQS
;
A
#
# COMPACT_ATOMS: atom_id res chain seq x y z
N MET A 1 -9.83 40.34 52.02
CA MET A 1 -8.86 39.23 52.06
C MET A 1 -9.53 37.88 51.82
N ASP A 2 -10.71 37.60 52.39
CA ASP A 2 -11.45 36.34 52.18
C ASP A 2 -11.89 36.06 50.74
N LEU A 3 -12.41 37.06 50.02
CA LEU A 3 -12.89 36.89 48.63
C LEU A 3 -11.82 36.37 47.67
N PHE A 4 -10.58 36.86 47.82
CA PHE A 4 -9.44 36.44 46.99
C PHE A 4 -8.97 35.01 47.32
N GLN A 5 -9.06 34.61 48.60
CA GLN A 5 -8.73 33.24 49.01
C GLN A 5 -9.82 32.25 48.55
N ALA A 6 -11.10 32.64 48.60
CA ALA A 6 -12.21 31.87 48.07
C ALA A 6 -12.11 31.66 46.55
N GLU A 7 -11.70 32.69 45.80
CA GLU A 7 -11.54 32.62 44.34
C GLU A 7 -10.34 31.73 43.92
N ILE A 8 -9.22 31.81 44.65
CA ILE A 8 -8.06 30.93 44.44
C ILE A 8 -8.42 29.48 44.77
N GLN A 9 -9.20 29.25 45.82
CA GLN A 9 -9.65 27.91 46.22
C GLN A 9 -10.62 27.32 45.18
N ALA A 10 -11.61 28.09 44.74
CA ALA A 10 -12.53 27.68 43.67
C ALA A 10 -11.79 27.39 42.35
N ARG A 11 -10.75 28.16 42.03
CA ARG A 11 -9.91 27.90 40.85
C ARG A 11 -9.12 26.60 40.97
N LYS A 12 -8.51 26.33 42.12
CA LYS A 12 -7.80 25.06 42.39
C LYS A 12 -8.76 23.86 42.36
N GLU A 13 -9.97 24.01 42.87
CA GLU A 13 -11.00 22.98 42.83
C GLU A 13 -11.53 22.73 41.40
N ARG A 14 -11.63 23.77 40.56
CA ARG A 14 -11.93 23.62 39.13
C ARG A 14 -10.79 22.96 38.36
N GLU A 15 -9.55 23.34 38.64
CA GLU A 15 -8.37 22.73 38.00
C GLU A 15 -8.23 21.25 38.39
N SER A 16 -8.45 20.90 39.67
CA SER A 16 -8.43 19.51 40.13
C SER A 16 -9.60 18.70 39.55
N ALA A 17 -10.81 19.26 39.50
CA ALA A 17 -11.96 18.60 38.90
C ALA A 17 -11.79 18.40 37.37
N ARG A 18 -11.19 19.36 36.67
CA ARG A 18 -10.79 19.23 35.24
C ARG A 18 -9.69 18.19 35.04
N ALA A 19 -8.73 18.09 35.96
CA ALA A 19 -7.68 17.07 35.90
C ALA A 19 -8.26 15.66 36.05
N VAL A 20 -9.33 15.48 36.83
CA VAL A 20 -10.04 14.19 36.99
C VAL A 20 -10.91 13.86 35.77
N LEU A 21 -11.40 14.85 35.02
CA LEU A 21 -12.17 14.64 33.79
C LEU A 21 -11.32 14.12 32.63
N ARG A 22 -10.08 14.60 32.48
CA ARG A 22 -9.17 14.19 31.41
C ARG A 22 -9.02 12.66 31.27
N PRO A 23 -8.64 11.89 32.32
CA PRO A 23 -8.49 10.45 32.19
C PRO A 23 -9.82 9.73 31.88
N LEU A 24 -10.95 10.24 32.36
CA LEU A 24 -12.28 9.69 32.04
C LEU A 24 -12.61 9.90 30.56
N THR A 25 -12.35 11.09 30.01
CA THR A 25 -12.57 11.38 28.59
C THR A 25 -11.64 10.59 27.67
N THR A 26 -10.37 10.41 28.06
CA THR A 26 -9.43 9.57 27.30
C THR A 26 -9.87 8.11 27.28
N LYS A 27 -10.32 7.59 28.43
CA LYS A 27 -10.82 6.21 28.54
C LYS A 27 -12.10 5.99 27.72
N LEU A 28 -12.98 7.00 27.66
CA LEU A 28 -14.19 6.98 26.82
C LEU A 28 -13.82 6.88 25.34
N ALA A 29 -12.94 7.74 24.84
CA ALA A 29 -12.49 7.72 23.45
C ALA A 29 -11.81 6.38 23.07
N GLN A 30 -11.06 5.77 24.00
CA GLN A 30 -10.48 4.44 23.79
C GLN A 30 -11.55 3.34 23.67
N LEU A 31 -12.60 3.39 24.50
CA LEU A 31 -13.69 2.41 24.44
C LEU A 31 -14.54 2.58 23.18
N GLU A 32 -14.80 3.81 22.75
CA GLU A 32 -15.50 4.09 21.49
C GLU A 32 -14.72 3.56 20.28
N GLY A 33 -13.39 3.76 20.26
CA GLY A 33 -12.54 3.19 19.20
C GLY A 33 -12.55 1.66 19.20
N ARG A 34 -12.55 1.02 20.37
CA ARG A 34 -12.66 -0.44 20.49
C ARG A 34 -14.03 -0.95 20.00
N LEU A 35 -15.11 -0.26 20.35
CA LEU A 35 -16.45 -0.57 19.89
C LEU A 35 -16.55 -0.47 18.37
N ALA A 36 -16.00 0.60 17.77
CA ALA A 36 -15.96 0.80 16.32
C ALA A 36 -15.26 -0.37 15.60
N ASN A 37 -14.14 -0.85 16.14
CA ASN A 37 -13.44 -1.99 15.57
C ASN A 37 -14.29 -3.27 15.63
N VAL A 38 -14.93 -3.55 16.78
CA VAL A 38 -15.81 -4.71 16.93
C VAL A 38 -17.01 -4.63 15.98
N THR A 39 -17.62 -3.46 15.79
CA THR A 39 -18.69 -3.28 14.79
C THR A 39 -18.20 -3.56 13.38
N THR A 40 -17.02 -3.05 12.98
CA THR A 40 -16.48 -3.32 11.63
C THR A 40 -16.16 -4.80 11.41
N LEU A 41 -15.72 -5.52 12.45
CA LEU A 41 -15.45 -6.96 12.39
C LEU A 41 -16.74 -7.77 12.23
N LEU A 42 -17.85 -7.33 12.84
CA LEU A 42 -19.17 -7.95 12.67
C LEU A 42 -19.75 -7.68 11.28
N ASP A 43 -19.52 -6.49 10.71
CA ASP A 43 -20.04 -6.10 9.39
C ASP A 43 -19.21 -6.68 8.22
N GLY A 44 -17.91 -6.94 8.44
CA GLY A 44 -16.93 -7.30 7.40
C GLY A 44 -16.94 -8.76 6.91
N GLY A 45 -17.97 -9.55 7.21
CA GLY A 45 -18.01 -10.97 6.88
C GLY A 45 -18.33 -11.25 5.40
N THR A 46 -17.33 -11.26 4.52
CA THR A 46 -17.44 -11.98 3.24
C THR A 46 -17.40 -13.46 3.54
N ARG A 47 -18.53 -14.12 3.38
CA ARG A 47 -18.73 -15.51 3.74
C ARG A 47 -18.83 -16.35 2.48
N ILE A 48 -18.02 -17.40 2.39
CA ILE A 48 -18.26 -18.46 1.42
C ILE A 48 -19.57 -19.13 1.85
N THR A 49 -20.60 -19.00 1.04
CA THR A 49 -21.90 -19.60 1.27
C THR A 49 -21.92 -21.01 0.71
N THR A 50 -22.85 -21.83 1.19
CA THR A 50 -23.15 -23.13 0.59
C THR A 50 -23.50 -23.00 -0.91
N SER A 51 -24.00 -21.84 -1.34
CA SER A 51 -24.24 -21.51 -2.75
C SER A 51 -22.92 -21.33 -3.54
N ASP A 52 -21.91 -20.72 -2.93
CA ASP A 52 -20.60 -20.52 -3.57
C ASP A 52 -19.86 -21.86 -3.76
N LEU A 53 -20.03 -22.79 -2.81
CA LEU A 53 -19.51 -24.15 -2.95
C LEU A 53 -20.25 -24.93 -4.05
N ALA A 54 -21.57 -24.76 -4.18
CA ALA A 54 -22.35 -25.38 -5.25
C ALA A 54 -21.92 -24.88 -6.65
N GLU A 55 -21.65 -23.58 -6.79
CA GLU A 55 -21.10 -23.01 -8.02
C GLU A 55 -19.68 -23.55 -8.29
N PHE A 56 -18.83 -23.63 -7.26
CA PHE A 56 -17.49 -24.21 -7.36
C PHE A 56 -17.52 -25.66 -7.89
N TYR A 57 -18.44 -26.49 -7.41
CA TYR A 57 -18.58 -27.87 -7.86
C TYR A 57 -19.02 -28.00 -9.33
N THR A 58 -19.68 -26.98 -9.87
CA THR A 58 -20.05 -26.93 -11.29
C THR A 58 -18.80 -26.82 -12.19
N TYR A 59 -17.78 -26.08 -11.76
CA TYR A 59 -16.53 -25.92 -12.50
C TYR A 59 -15.50 -27.01 -12.21
N PHE A 60 -15.55 -27.63 -11.02
CA PHE A 60 -14.60 -28.67 -10.59
C PHE A 60 -15.33 -29.94 -10.12
N PRO A 61 -15.93 -30.72 -11.04
CA PRO A 61 -16.75 -31.88 -10.69
C PRO A 61 -15.96 -33.05 -10.05
N GLN A 62 -14.64 -33.07 -10.17
CA GLN A 62 -13.78 -34.07 -9.51
C GLN A 62 -13.33 -33.66 -8.09
N ALA A 63 -13.76 -32.50 -7.59
CA ALA A 63 -13.45 -32.09 -6.23
C ALA A 63 -14.05 -33.04 -5.19
N ASN A 64 -13.35 -33.23 -4.07
CA ASN A 64 -13.84 -34.07 -2.98
C ASN A 64 -14.87 -33.27 -2.15
N HIS A 65 -16.15 -33.49 -2.48
CA HIS A 65 -17.29 -32.78 -1.87
C HIS A 65 -17.36 -33.03 -0.37
N GLU A 66 -17.19 -34.27 0.08
CA GLU A 66 -17.27 -34.67 1.49
C GLU A 66 -16.25 -33.90 2.35
N LYS A 67 -14.99 -33.79 1.89
CA LYS A 67 -13.96 -33.04 2.62
C LYS A 67 -14.21 -31.54 2.64
N LEU A 68 -14.66 -30.97 1.53
CA LEU A 68 -14.91 -29.53 1.43
C LEU A 68 -16.13 -29.10 2.25
N GLU A 69 -17.20 -29.90 2.26
CA GLU A 69 -18.36 -29.69 3.14
C GLU A 69 -18.01 -29.83 4.61
N THR A 70 -17.16 -30.80 4.95
CA THR A 70 -16.67 -30.98 6.33
C THR A 70 -15.89 -29.74 6.79
N VAL A 71 -14.97 -29.24 5.95
CA VAL A 71 -14.19 -28.03 6.25
C VAL A 71 -15.11 -26.80 6.39
N GLU A 72 -16.10 -26.66 5.50
CA GLU A 72 -17.07 -25.57 5.58
C GLU A 72 -17.92 -25.65 6.85
N PHE A 73 -18.37 -26.84 7.26
CA PHE A 73 -19.10 -27.03 8.51
C PHE A 73 -18.28 -26.57 9.72
N TYR A 74 -16.99 -26.90 9.77
CA TYR A 74 -16.10 -26.40 10.83
C TYR A 74 -15.96 -24.88 10.79
N HIS A 75 -15.79 -24.28 9.61
CA HIS A 75 -15.73 -22.82 9.47
C HIS A 75 -17.05 -22.14 9.85
N HIS A 76 -18.20 -22.77 9.58
CA HIS A 76 -19.51 -22.32 10.00
C HIS A 76 -19.61 -22.27 11.53
N GLU A 77 -19.25 -23.35 12.22
CA GLU A 77 -19.31 -23.41 13.68
C GLU A 77 -18.33 -22.45 14.35
N LEU A 78 -17.10 -22.36 13.85
CA LEU A 78 -16.11 -21.39 14.35
C LEU A 78 -16.58 -19.95 14.17
N SER A 79 -17.16 -19.63 13.02
CA SER A 79 -17.69 -18.29 12.73
C SER A 79 -18.88 -17.95 13.62
N ARG A 80 -19.75 -18.93 13.90
CA ARG A 80 -20.89 -18.77 14.82
C ARG A 80 -20.41 -18.43 16.23
N ILE A 81 -19.43 -19.18 16.73
CA ILE A 81 -18.83 -18.94 18.06
C ILE A 81 -18.17 -17.56 18.09
N LEU A 82 -17.33 -17.23 17.10
CA LEU A 82 -16.65 -15.94 17.02
C LEU A 82 -17.65 -14.77 16.99
N ARG A 83 -18.72 -14.89 16.20
CA ARG A 83 -19.78 -13.87 16.13
C ARG A 83 -20.45 -13.65 17.48
N SER A 84 -20.82 -14.73 18.18
CA SER A 84 -21.43 -14.61 19.52
C SER A 84 -20.51 -13.90 20.53
N GLN A 85 -19.20 -14.18 20.48
CA GLN A 85 -18.20 -13.50 21.33
C GLN A 85 -18.06 -12.01 20.98
N LEU A 86 -18.06 -11.66 19.69
CA LEU A 86 -18.00 -10.27 19.25
C LEU A 86 -19.26 -9.48 19.63
N GLU A 87 -20.45 -10.10 19.53
CA GLU A 87 -21.72 -9.51 19.97
C GLU A 87 -21.73 -9.27 21.49
N GLU A 88 -21.26 -10.23 22.29
CA GLU A 88 -21.11 -10.07 23.74
C GLU A 88 -20.13 -8.93 24.09
N GLN A 89 -18.97 -8.87 23.43
CA GLN A 89 -18.00 -7.79 23.61
C GLN A 89 -18.58 -6.42 23.23
N GLN A 90 -19.39 -6.34 22.18
CA GLN A 90 -20.08 -5.12 21.78
C GLN A 90 -21.01 -4.62 22.90
N HIS A 91 -21.80 -5.52 23.50
CA HIS A 91 -22.68 -5.20 24.62
C HIS A 91 -21.89 -4.68 25.83
N VAL A 92 -20.78 -5.32 26.18
CA VAL A 92 -19.91 -4.92 27.29
C VAL A 92 -19.34 -3.51 27.06
N TYR A 93 -18.85 -3.21 25.85
CA TYR A 93 -18.32 -1.88 25.55
C TYR A 93 -19.40 -0.79 25.58
N ARG A 94 -20.60 -1.06 25.07
CA ARG A 94 -21.72 -0.11 25.15
C ARG A 94 -22.08 0.24 26.60
N ALA A 95 -22.24 -0.77 27.46
CA ALA A 95 -22.55 -0.56 28.87
C ALA A 95 -21.46 0.27 29.60
N GLN A 96 -20.18 0.01 29.29
CA GLN A 96 -19.07 0.79 29.85
C GLN A 96 -19.06 2.24 29.36
N ILE A 97 -19.36 2.49 28.09
CA ILE A 97 -19.46 3.84 27.52
C ILE A 97 -20.61 4.60 28.16
N GLU A 98 -21.79 4.01 28.29
CA GLU A 98 -22.95 4.63 28.95
C GLU A 98 -22.62 5.03 30.39
N HIS A 99 -22.05 4.10 31.16
CA HIS A 99 -21.66 4.36 32.53
C HIS A 99 -20.63 5.50 32.65
N LEU A 100 -19.62 5.51 31.79
CA LEU A 100 -18.55 6.51 31.81
C LEU A 100 -19.04 7.90 31.36
N THR A 101 -19.98 7.93 30.41
CA THR A 101 -20.64 9.15 29.94
C THR A 101 -21.45 9.78 31.06
N GLU A 102 -22.19 8.97 31.83
CA GLU A 102 -22.97 9.45 32.97
C GLU A 102 -22.06 10.02 34.08
N GLN A 103 -20.95 9.35 34.39
CA GLN A 103 -19.97 9.88 35.35
C GLN A 103 -19.38 11.23 34.91
N ILE A 104 -19.08 11.37 33.61
CA ILE A 104 -18.57 12.63 33.05
C ILE A 104 -19.64 13.72 33.16
N ARG A 105 -20.90 13.41 32.86
CA ARG A 105 -22.03 14.34 32.97
C ARG A 105 -22.20 14.85 34.40
N GLN A 106 -22.22 13.95 35.38
CA GLN A 106 -22.35 14.31 36.80
C GLN A 106 -21.19 15.19 37.28
N LYS A 107 -19.95 14.86 36.90
CA LYS A 107 -18.78 15.66 37.26
C LYS A 107 -18.78 17.04 36.60
N LYS A 108 -19.24 17.15 35.34
CA LYS A 108 -19.42 18.45 34.68
C LYS A 108 -20.48 19.30 35.38
N ALA A 109 -21.62 18.72 35.75
CA ALA A 109 -22.67 19.42 36.49
C ALA A 109 -22.17 19.93 37.86
N HIS A 110 -21.37 19.13 38.57
CA HIS A 110 -20.76 19.54 39.84
C HIS A 110 -19.79 20.72 39.68
N ILE A 111 -18.98 20.74 38.61
CA ILE A 111 -18.07 21.85 38.29
C ILE A 111 -18.85 23.13 37.98
N LEU A 112 -20.00 23.02 37.32
CA LEU A 112 -20.87 24.17 37.03
C LEU A 112 -21.50 24.73 38.31
N ALA A 113 -21.93 23.89 39.25
CA ALA A 113 -22.45 24.31 40.55
C ALA A 113 -21.40 25.02 41.42
N LEU A 114 -20.12 24.63 41.33
CA LEU A 114 -18.97 25.33 41.93
C LEU A 114 -18.65 26.70 41.25
N GLY A 115 -19.45 27.09 40.26
CA GLY A 115 -19.25 28.21 39.33
C GLY A 115 -20.21 29.37 39.48
N GLU A 116 -21.00 29.44 40.56
CA GLU A 116 -22.23 30.24 40.71
C GLU A 116 -22.13 31.79 40.54
N SER A 117 -21.03 32.38 40.07
CA SER A 117 -20.88 33.84 39.98
C SER A 117 -19.98 34.38 38.85
N ALA A 118 -19.94 33.76 37.68
CA ALA A 118 -19.49 34.48 36.48
C ALA A 118 -20.11 33.88 35.21
N PHE A 119 -21.09 34.59 34.67
CA PHE A 119 -21.70 34.44 33.35
C PHE A 119 -20.81 33.73 32.33
N LEU A 120 -21.03 32.44 32.14
CA LEU A 120 -20.77 31.76 30.88
C LEU A 120 -21.95 30.82 30.69
N ASP A 121 -22.88 31.26 29.86
CA ASP A 121 -23.92 30.42 29.28
C ASP A 121 -23.28 29.11 28.79
N GLU A 122 -23.93 28.00 29.10
CA GLU A 122 -23.51 26.64 28.74
C GLU A 122 -23.20 26.55 27.23
N GLU A 123 -23.90 27.32 26.40
CA GLU A 123 -23.66 27.44 24.96
C GLU A 123 -22.28 28.03 24.63
N THR A 124 -21.86 29.09 25.33
CA THR A 124 -20.55 29.72 25.12
C THR A 124 -19.40 28.81 25.55
N TYR A 125 -19.60 28.05 26.64
CA TYR A 125 -18.61 27.08 27.09
C TYR A 125 -18.48 25.89 26.12
N ASN A 126 -19.62 25.37 25.64
CA ASN A 126 -19.65 24.30 24.66
C ASN A 126 -18.99 24.73 23.34
N HIS A 127 -19.25 25.96 22.88
CA HIS A 127 -18.63 26.52 21.69
C HIS A 127 -17.11 26.65 21.85
N ALA A 128 -16.61 27.14 22.98
CA ALA A 128 -15.18 27.23 23.24
C ALA A 128 -14.50 25.85 23.24
N LEU A 129 -15.18 24.83 23.77
CA LEU A 129 -14.68 23.45 23.78
C LEU A 129 -14.65 22.85 22.37
N GLU A 130 -15.67 23.15 21.54
CA GLU A 130 -15.76 22.74 20.15
C GLU A 130 -14.64 23.36 19.30
N VAL A 131 -14.41 24.67 19.45
CA VAL A 131 -13.33 25.38 18.76
C VAL A 131 -11.98 24.81 19.18
N HIS A 132 -11.75 24.59 20.47
CA HIS A 132 -10.51 23.99 20.95
C HIS A 132 -10.29 22.56 20.43
N GLY A 133 -11.34 21.73 20.39
CA GLY A 133 -11.28 20.40 19.80
C GLY A 133 -10.98 20.44 18.30
N THR A 134 -11.46 21.46 17.60
CA THR A 134 -11.17 21.68 16.17
C THR A 134 -9.72 22.08 15.96
N VAL A 135 -9.19 22.98 16.78
CA VAL A 135 -7.77 23.37 16.75
C VAL A 135 -6.86 22.15 16.94
N LEU A 136 -7.12 21.34 17.97
CA LEU A 136 -6.35 20.12 18.23
C LEU A 136 -6.37 19.14 17.05
N ARG A 137 -7.53 18.95 16.41
CA ARG A 137 -7.61 18.10 15.21
C ARG A 137 -6.79 18.65 14.04
N LEU A 138 -6.83 19.96 13.82
CA LEU A 138 -6.09 20.62 12.74
C LEU A 138 -4.58 20.56 12.98
N GLU A 139 -4.12 20.77 14.21
CA GLU A 139 -2.70 20.65 14.58
C GLU A 139 -2.15 19.24 14.29
N VAL A 140 -2.93 18.20 14.61
CA VAL A 140 -2.55 16.81 14.28
C VAL A 140 -2.51 16.58 12.77
N GLN A 141 -3.47 17.11 12.02
CA GLN A 141 -3.49 16.99 10.55
C GLN A 141 -2.29 17.69 9.90
N ILE A 142 -1.93 18.89 10.36
CA ILE A 142 -0.74 19.62 9.89
C ILE A 142 0.52 18.81 10.16
N LYS A 143 0.68 18.30 11.39
CA LYS A 143 1.84 17.49 11.75
C LYS A 143 1.98 16.24 10.86
N ILE A 144 0.88 15.52 10.63
CA ILE A 144 0.87 14.33 9.74
C ILE A 144 1.22 14.72 8.30
N TYR A 145 0.73 15.87 7.83
CA TYR A 145 1.06 16.37 6.50
C TYR A 145 2.55 16.68 6.37
N ASP A 146 3.14 17.38 7.35
CA ASP A 146 4.56 17.72 7.37
C ASP A 146 5.44 16.47 7.39
N GLU A 147 5.14 15.48 8.24
CA GLU A 147 5.85 14.20 8.29
C GLU A 147 5.76 13.45 6.94
N LYS A 148 4.59 13.48 6.29
CA LYS A 148 4.39 12.87 4.97
C LYS A 148 5.19 13.57 3.88
N GLU A 149 5.26 14.90 3.91
CA GLU A 149 6.04 15.72 2.98
C GLU A 149 7.54 15.41 3.13
N GLU A 150 8.02 15.29 4.37
CA GLU A 150 9.40 14.94 4.69
C GLU A 150 9.78 13.54 4.19
N LEU A 151 8.96 12.52 4.50
CA LEU A 151 9.15 11.16 3.99
C LEU A 151 9.14 11.11 2.45
N ARG A 152 8.31 11.92 1.80
CA ARG A 152 8.28 12.02 0.33
C ARG A 152 9.59 12.58 -0.21
N ASN A 153 10.16 13.58 0.44
CA ASN A 153 11.43 14.19 0.04
C ASN A 153 12.61 13.25 0.28
N GLN A 154 12.66 12.59 1.43
CA GLN A 154 13.67 11.57 1.73
C GLN A 154 13.63 10.43 0.70
N ARG A 155 12.43 9.96 0.32
CA ARG A 155 12.26 8.93 -0.72
C ARG A 155 12.81 9.39 -2.07
N LYS A 156 12.53 10.63 -2.48
CA LYS A 156 13.06 11.18 -3.74
C LYS A 156 14.58 11.25 -3.71
N HIS A 157 15.15 11.76 -2.63
CA HIS A 157 16.61 11.88 -2.48
C HIS A 157 17.28 10.50 -2.50
N LEU A 158 16.75 9.52 -1.75
CA LEU A 158 17.29 8.16 -1.73
C LEU A 158 17.20 7.49 -3.10
N LEU A 159 16.11 7.73 -3.85
CA LEU A 159 15.94 7.21 -5.20
C LEU A 159 16.92 7.86 -6.18
N GLU A 160 17.15 9.17 -6.06
CA GLU A 160 18.16 9.89 -6.86
C GLU A 160 19.60 9.50 -6.50
N ASP A 161 19.89 9.19 -5.23
CA ASP A 161 21.22 8.76 -4.79
C ASP A 161 21.51 7.30 -5.19
N LEU A 162 20.61 6.37 -4.88
CA LEU A 162 20.80 4.93 -5.18
C LEU A 162 20.77 4.63 -6.68
N LEU A 163 19.92 5.33 -7.44
CA LEU A 163 19.74 5.11 -8.89
C LEU A 163 20.28 6.27 -9.71
N GLY A 164 21.17 7.06 -9.12
CA GLY A 164 21.72 8.26 -9.72
C GLY A 164 22.17 8.05 -11.15
N LYS A 165 22.27 9.18 -11.87
CA LYS A 165 22.64 9.23 -13.29
C LYS A 165 23.87 8.38 -13.64
N ALA A 166 24.76 8.13 -12.68
CA ALA A 166 25.92 7.27 -12.84
C ALA A 166 25.56 5.77 -12.98
N VAL A 167 24.72 5.20 -12.10
CA VAL A 167 24.38 3.76 -12.13
C VAL A 167 23.42 3.46 -13.28
N THR A 168 22.35 4.24 -13.42
CA THR A 168 21.42 4.07 -14.55
C THR A 168 22.09 4.43 -15.88
N GLY A 169 22.97 5.44 -15.92
CA GLY A 169 23.68 5.85 -17.12
C GLY A 169 24.74 4.83 -17.56
N ALA A 170 25.60 4.37 -16.65
CA ALA A 170 26.65 3.39 -16.97
C ALA A 170 26.06 2.05 -17.42
N ILE A 171 25.13 1.48 -16.64
CA ILE A 171 24.47 0.21 -17.00
C ILE A 171 23.73 0.35 -18.33
N THR A 172 23.04 1.47 -18.57
CA THR A 172 22.35 1.69 -19.85
C THR A 172 23.33 1.84 -21.01
N ALA A 173 24.48 2.49 -20.79
CA ALA A 173 25.51 2.66 -21.81
C ALA A 173 26.18 1.32 -22.16
N ASP A 174 26.54 0.53 -21.16
CA ASP A 174 27.14 -0.79 -21.32
C ASP A 174 26.16 -1.74 -22.03
N PHE A 175 24.92 -1.82 -21.57
CA PHE A 175 23.90 -2.65 -22.21
C PHE A 175 23.60 -2.19 -23.65
N LYS A 176 23.62 -0.88 -23.91
CA LYS A 176 23.47 -0.34 -25.27
C LYS A 176 24.64 -0.73 -26.16
N ALA A 177 25.87 -0.82 -25.65
CA ALA A 177 27.01 -1.30 -26.42
C ALA A 177 26.79 -2.75 -26.88
N VAL A 178 26.38 -3.63 -25.96
CA VAL A 178 26.07 -5.05 -26.26
C VAL A 178 24.92 -5.17 -27.28
N MET A 179 23.83 -4.40 -27.12
CA MET A 179 22.74 -4.42 -28.10
C MET A 179 23.18 -3.97 -29.51
N ASN A 180 24.08 -2.99 -29.60
CA ASN A 180 24.62 -2.54 -30.89
C ASN A 180 25.55 -3.58 -31.54
N GLU A 181 26.31 -4.31 -30.73
CA GLU A 181 27.15 -5.43 -31.18
C GLU A 181 26.28 -6.55 -31.78
N VAL A 182 25.28 -7.02 -31.02
CA VAL A 182 24.31 -8.01 -31.50
C VAL A 182 23.58 -7.54 -32.76
N ASN A 183 23.17 -6.27 -32.82
CA ASN A 183 22.56 -5.72 -34.02
C ASN A 183 23.52 -5.70 -35.22
N SER A 184 24.81 -5.49 -34.99
CA SER A 184 25.82 -5.51 -36.06
C SER A 184 26.07 -6.93 -36.57
N GLU A 185 26.05 -7.93 -35.67
CA GLU A 185 26.13 -9.35 -36.02
C GLU A 185 24.91 -9.82 -36.83
N LEU A 186 23.70 -9.32 -36.51
CA LEU A 186 22.49 -9.64 -37.28
C LEU A 186 22.50 -9.02 -38.70
N TYR A 187 23.28 -7.96 -38.93
CA TYR A 187 23.33 -7.22 -40.21
C TYR A 187 24.77 -6.93 -40.65
N PRO A 188 25.58 -7.96 -40.97
CA PRO A 188 27.01 -7.80 -41.27
C PRO A 188 27.27 -7.07 -42.61
N HIS A 189 26.29 -7.07 -43.52
CA HIS A 189 26.43 -6.52 -44.88
C HIS A 189 25.94 -5.08 -45.05
N GLY A 190 25.71 -4.35 -43.95
CA GLY A 190 25.45 -2.91 -44.00
C GLY A 190 24.00 -2.49 -44.22
N ASP A 191 23.05 -3.43 -44.26
CA ASP A 191 21.61 -3.15 -44.12
C ASP A 191 21.33 -2.71 -42.67
N ARG A 192 21.74 -1.49 -42.31
CA ARG A 192 21.63 -0.96 -40.93
C ARG A 192 20.16 -0.74 -40.58
N LYS A 193 19.47 -1.79 -40.14
CA LYS A 193 18.20 -1.65 -39.42
C LYS A 193 18.46 -1.03 -38.06
N VAL A 194 17.55 -0.16 -37.65
CA VAL A 194 17.73 0.68 -36.47
C VAL A 194 17.76 -0.21 -35.22
N CYS A 195 18.83 -0.10 -34.42
CA CYS A 195 18.90 -0.78 -33.13
C CYS A 195 17.87 -0.19 -32.16
N PRO A 196 17.13 -1.01 -31.39
CA PRO A 196 16.22 -0.49 -30.38
C PRO A 196 16.98 0.27 -29.28
N LYS A 197 16.29 1.20 -28.63
CA LYS A 197 16.83 1.94 -27.48
C LYS A 197 16.17 1.44 -26.20
N PHE A 198 16.99 0.97 -25.27
CA PHE A 198 16.57 0.62 -23.92
C PHE A 198 17.10 1.67 -22.95
N ARG A 199 16.27 2.16 -22.03
CA ARG A 199 16.69 3.04 -20.93
C ARG A 199 15.87 2.78 -19.68
N PHE A 200 16.52 2.82 -18.52
CA PHE A 200 15.81 2.88 -17.25
C PHE A 200 15.23 4.28 -17.03
N LYS A 201 14.00 4.33 -16.50
CA LYS A 201 13.32 5.55 -16.07
C LYS A 201 13.02 5.46 -14.59
N VAL A 202 13.54 6.41 -13.84
CA VAL A 202 13.19 6.56 -12.43
C VAL A 202 11.84 7.25 -12.33
N THR A 203 10.88 6.62 -11.67
CA THR A 203 9.53 7.17 -11.44
C THR A 203 9.25 7.26 -9.95
N THR A 204 8.22 8.03 -9.57
CA THR A 204 7.79 8.16 -8.16
C THR A 204 7.37 6.84 -7.51
N LYS A 205 7.09 5.80 -8.30
CA LYS A 205 6.71 4.45 -7.85
C LYS A 205 7.88 3.44 -7.86
N GLY A 206 9.05 3.82 -8.37
CA GLY A 206 10.22 2.93 -8.50
C GLY A 206 10.91 3.03 -9.87
N ILE A 207 11.71 2.01 -10.20
CA ILE A 207 12.41 1.90 -11.49
C ILE A 207 11.44 1.32 -12.52
N ASN A 208 11.29 2.03 -13.63
CA ASN A 208 10.61 1.55 -14.82
C ASN A 208 11.61 1.47 -15.98
N TYR A 209 11.22 0.91 -17.12
CA TYR A 209 12.03 0.90 -18.34
C TYR A 209 11.26 1.48 -19.54
N GLU A 210 12.00 1.99 -20.50
CA GLU A 210 11.51 2.40 -21.81
C GLU A 210 12.25 1.59 -22.88
N PHE A 211 11.48 0.91 -23.72
CA PHE A 211 11.97 0.18 -24.88
C PHE A 211 11.40 0.82 -26.16
N ASP A 212 12.24 1.58 -26.85
CA ASP A 212 11.88 2.34 -28.05
C ASP A 212 12.38 1.61 -29.30
N HIS A 213 11.45 1.27 -30.18
CA HIS A 213 11.70 0.64 -31.48
C HIS A 213 12.13 1.64 -32.57
N CYS A 214 12.48 2.87 -32.19
CA CYS A 214 13.00 3.91 -33.06
C CYS A 214 12.10 4.24 -34.26
N GLY A 215 10.79 4.24 -34.05
CA GLY A 215 9.78 4.59 -35.06
C GLY A 215 9.35 3.43 -35.98
N ASP A 216 10.02 2.28 -35.94
CA ASP A 216 9.60 1.10 -36.71
C ASP A 216 8.52 0.30 -35.95
N ARG A 217 7.26 0.47 -36.40
CA ARG A 217 6.08 -0.15 -35.78
C ARG A 217 5.71 -1.51 -36.39
N GLY A 218 6.44 -1.97 -37.40
CA GLY A 218 6.14 -3.24 -38.08
C GLY A 218 6.33 -4.44 -37.15
N SER A 219 5.46 -5.45 -37.27
CA SER A 219 5.53 -6.67 -36.42
C SER A 219 6.86 -7.42 -36.55
N GLY A 220 7.46 -7.40 -37.75
CA GLY A 220 8.80 -7.96 -37.94
C GLY A 220 9.91 -7.17 -37.26
N ALA A 221 9.78 -5.83 -37.18
CA ALA A 221 10.74 -5.01 -36.44
C ALA A 221 10.66 -5.23 -34.94
N LYS A 222 9.45 -5.28 -34.39
CA LYS A 222 9.23 -5.63 -32.99
C LYS A 222 9.87 -6.96 -32.62
N SER A 223 9.64 -7.99 -33.44
CA SER A 223 10.19 -9.34 -33.22
C SER A 223 11.72 -9.35 -33.23
N ARG A 224 12.33 -8.58 -34.15
CA ARG A 224 13.79 -8.42 -34.20
C ARG A 224 14.35 -7.64 -33.03
N HIS A 225 13.70 -6.55 -32.64
CA HIS A 225 14.13 -5.74 -31.50
C HIS A 225 14.08 -6.55 -30.20
N VAL A 226 13.05 -7.37 -30.01
CA VAL A 226 12.95 -8.30 -28.88
C VAL A 226 14.08 -9.33 -28.94
N ALA A 227 14.33 -9.96 -30.09
CA ALA A 227 15.44 -10.90 -30.24
C ALA A 227 16.82 -10.29 -29.93
N ILE A 228 17.08 -9.06 -30.38
CA ILE A 228 18.32 -8.33 -30.05
C ILE A 228 18.43 -8.09 -28.55
N PHE A 229 17.33 -7.67 -27.92
CA PHE A 229 17.29 -7.43 -26.47
C PHE A 229 17.55 -8.71 -25.67
N ASP A 230 16.90 -9.81 -26.04
CA ASP A 230 17.00 -11.10 -25.33
C ASP A 230 18.42 -11.69 -25.42
N VAL A 231 19.05 -11.64 -26.60
CA VAL A 231 20.45 -12.05 -26.77
C VAL A 231 21.39 -11.15 -25.99
N ALA A 232 21.19 -9.82 -26.05
CA ALA A 232 22.02 -8.89 -25.30
C ALA A 232 21.91 -9.15 -23.79
N MET A 233 20.71 -9.48 -23.29
CA MET A 233 20.50 -9.85 -21.89
C MET A 233 21.20 -11.16 -21.53
N LEU A 234 21.12 -12.18 -22.39
CA LEU A 234 21.83 -13.44 -22.20
C LEU A 234 23.35 -13.23 -22.10
N ARG A 235 23.92 -12.35 -22.94
CA ARG A 235 25.37 -12.06 -22.91
C ARG A 235 25.80 -11.19 -21.74
N HIS A 236 24.93 -10.28 -21.29
CA HIS A 236 25.27 -9.30 -20.26
C HIS A 236 24.98 -9.78 -18.83
N THR A 237 24.28 -10.90 -18.67
CA THR A 237 23.85 -11.44 -17.37
C THR A 237 24.15 -12.94 -17.27
N PRO A 238 24.20 -13.55 -16.07
CA PRO A 238 24.49 -14.98 -15.91
C PRO A 238 23.27 -15.87 -16.22
N LEU A 239 22.43 -15.49 -17.19
CA LEU A 239 21.25 -16.26 -17.59
C LEU A 239 21.69 -17.61 -18.17
N PRO A 240 21.09 -18.74 -17.75
CA PRO A 240 21.54 -20.09 -18.10
C PRO A 240 21.03 -20.60 -19.44
N PHE A 241 20.01 -20.00 -20.05
CA PHE A 241 19.59 -20.31 -21.43
C PHE A 241 18.57 -19.29 -21.91
N LEU A 242 18.33 -19.27 -23.22
CA LEU A 242 17.34 -18.43 -23.88
C LEU A 242 16.42 -19.29 -24.76
N ILE A 243 15.10 -19.10 -24.64
CA ILE A 243 14.09 -19.85 -25.42
C ILE A 243 13.21 -18.83 -26.16
N HIS A 244 13.17 -18.93 -27.49
CA HIS A 244 12.25 -18.15 -28.33
C HIS A 244 11.20 -19.06 -28.94
N ASP A 245 9.96 -18.57 -29.03
CA ASP A 245 8.96 -19.21 -29.87
C ASP A 245 9.39 -19.11 -31.35
N SER A 246 9.16 -20.20 -32.08
CA SER A 246 9.24 -20.28 -33.55
C SER A 246 8.54 -19.12 -34.27
N ALA A 247 7.49 -18.54 -33.68
CA ALA A 247 6.78 -17.38 -34.22
C ALA A 247 7.69 -16.14 -34.38
N ILE A 248 8.64 -15.93 -33.46
CA ILE A 248 9.60 -14.81 -33.55
C ILE A 248 10.48 -14.99 -34.78
N ILE A 249 10.97 -16.20 -35.03
CA ILE A 249 11.85 -16.54 -36.16
C ILE A 249 11.14 -16.29 -37.50
N LYS A 250 9.83 -16.61 -37.59
CA LYS A 250 9.01 -16.36 -38.80
C LYS A 250 8.89 -14.87 -39.14
N LEU A 251 8.86 -14.01 -38.13
CA LEU A 251 8.61 -12.56 -38.29
C LEU A 251 9.89 -11.75 -38.48
N VAL A 252 11.06 -12.28 -38.11
CA VAL A 252 12.36 -11.63 -38.24
C VAL A 252 12.74 -11.40 -39.71
N GLY A 253 12.30 -12.28 -40.61
CA GLY A 253 12.53 -12.22 -42.06
C GLY A 253 13.71 -13.08 -42.51
N HIS A 254 13.70 -13.56 -43.76
CA HIS A 254 14.60 -14.62 -44.22
C HIS A 254 16.11 -14.32 -44.10
N ALA A 255 16.55 -13.12 -44.48
CA ALA A 255 17.97 -12.75 -44.44
C ALA A 255 18.57 -12.75 -43.01
N PRO A 256 17.96 -12.06 -42.01
CA PRO A 256 18.49 -12.03 -40.64
C PRO A 256 18.28 -13.32 -39.83
N VAL A 257 17.43 -14.26 -40.27
CA VAL A 257 17.20 -15.53 -39.54
C VAL A 257 18.47 -16.38 -39.48
N ARG A 258 19.24 -16.44 -40.57
CA ARG A 258 20.49 -17.21 -40.60
C ARG A 258 21.49 -16.67 -39.58
N GLU A 259 21.65 -15.35 -39.52
CA GLU A 259 22.55 -14.71 -38.56
C GLU A 259 22.00 -14.77 -37.13
N LEU A 260 20.69 -14.71 -36.94
CA LEU A 260 20.11 -14.92 -35.61
C LEU A 260 20.41 -16.34 -35.07
N LEU A 261 20.38 -17.36 -35.92
CA LEU A 261 20.74 -18.73 -35.53
C LEU A 261 22.24 -18.85 -35.22
N SER A 262 23.12 -18.18 -35.98
CA SER A 262 24.56 -18.17 -35.69
C SER A 262 24.86 -17.51 -34.35
N VAL A 263 24.19 -16.39 -34.06
CA VAL A 263 24.24 -15.67 -32.79
C VAL A 263 23.76 -16.54 -31.62
N TYR A 264 22.68 -17.31 -31.80
CA TYR A 264 22.21 -18.26 -30.78
C TYR A 264 23.22 -19.37 -30.51
N MET A 265 23.84 -19.94 -31.55
CA MET A 265 24.85 -21.00 -31.39
C MET A 265 26.10 -20.49 -30.65
N GLN A 266 26.56 -19.28 -30.96
CA GLN A 266 27.71 -18.66 -30.26
C GLN A 266 27.37 -18.34 -28.80
N SER A 267 26.13 -17.90 -28.54
CA SER A 267 25.69 -17.59 -27.19
C SER A 267 25.53 -18.85 -26.32
N ALA A 268 25.27 -20.01 -26.92
CA ALA A 268 25.27 -21.30 -26.22
C ALA A 268 26.68 -21.76 -25.82
N SER A 269 27.73 -21.39 -26.58
CA SER A 269 29.12 -21.74 -26.23
C SER A 269 29.72 -20.87 -25.12
N LEU A 270 29.17 -19.67 -24.89
CA LEU A 270 29.60 -18.74 -23.84
C LEU A 270 29.29 -19.23 -22.41
N GLN A 271 28.48 -20.28 -22.25
CA GLN A 271 28.08 -20.85 -20.96
C GLN A 271 28.97 -22.02 -20.48
N GLN A 272 30.00 -22.38 -21.24
CA GLN A 272 30.92 -23.48 -20.90
C GLN A 272 32.32 -23.02 -20.44
N SER A 273 32.53 -21.71 -20.30
CA SER A 273 33.77 -21.08 -19.80
C SER A 273 33.49 -20.31 -18.52
#